data_AF-A0A1G8SPG5-F1
#
_entry.id   AF-A0A1G8SPG5-F1
#
_cell.length_a   1.000
_cell.length_b   1.000
_cell.length_c   1.000
_cell.angle_alpha   90.00
_cell.angle_beta   90.00
_cell.angle_gamma   90.00
#
_symmetry.space_group_name_H-M   'P 1'
#
loop_
_entity.id
_entity.type
_entity.pdbx_description
1 polymer ?
#
loop_
_entity_poly.entity_id
_entity_poly.type
_entity_poly.pdbx_seq_one_letter_code
_entity_poly.pdbx_strand_id
1 'polypeptide(L)'
;MSKDLTMSEESSFGSVSWVAQRLGLSKDQFLRKRDTLEGEGFPKKDPLTKNYHKADVDAWIDHRRRIPDAKTVAVSNLTSRTEVNLDAV
;
A
#
# COMPACT_ATOMS: atom_id res chain seq x y z
N MET A 1 -6.82 -18.67 -13.92
CA MET A 1 -6.56 -17.44 -13.14
C MET A 1 -6.07 -16.37 -14.10
N SER A 2 -6.90 -15.36 -14.39
CA SER A 2 -6.53 -14.27 -15.30
C SER A 2 -5.37 -13.49 -14.71
N LYS A 3 -4.25 -13.42 -15.42
CA LYS A 3 -3.06 -12.71 -14.97
C LYS A 3 -3.40 -11.22 -14.97
N ASP A 4 -3.38 -10.59 -13.81
CA ASP A 4 -3.62 -9.15 -13.69
C ASP A 4 -2.40 -8.42 -14.25
N LEU A 5 -2.49 -8.01 -15.51
CA LEU A 5 -1.42 -7.31 -16.23
C LEU A 5 -1.11 -5.93 -15.65
N THR A 6 -1.96 -5.38 -14.77
CA THR A 6 -1.67 -4.11 -14.08
C THR A 6 -0.60 -4.27 -13.00
N MET A 7 -0.25 -5.52 -12.64
CA MET A 7 0.84 -5.84 -11.73
C MET A 7 2.22 -5.78 -12.40
N SER A 8 2.30 -5.82 -13.73
CA SER A 8 3.56 -5.71 -14.46
C SER A 8 4.13 -4.28 -14.36
N GLU A 9 5.45 -4.16 -14.26
CA GLU A 9 6.14 -2.85 -14.18
C GLU A 9 5.91 -1.98 -15.42
N GLU A 10 5.72 -2.60 -16.59
CA GLU A 10 5.43 -1.92 -17.86
C GLU A 10 4.06 -1.24 -17.91
N SER A 11 3.14 -1.58 -17.01
CA SER A 11 1.79 -1.00 -17.01
C SER A 11 1.78 0.33 -16.26
N SER A 12 1.39 1.42 -16.94
CA SER A 12 1.23 2.75 -16.34
C SER A 12 0.05 2.84 -15.35
N PHE A 13 -0.88 1.89 -15.44
CA PHE A 13 -2.09 1.84 -14.63
C PHE A 13 -2.02 0.69 -13.62
N GLY A 14 -2.40 0.96 -12.38
CA GLY A 14 -2.49 -0.02 -11.30
C GLY A 14 -3.95 -0.28 -10.91
N SER A 15 -4.30 -1.55 -10.72
CA SER A 15 -5.60 -1.94 -10.17
C SER A 15 -5.72 -1.61 -8.68
N VAL A 16 -6.94 -1.70 -8.14
CA VAL A 16 -7.21 -1.54 -6.69
C VAL A 16 -6.33 -2.47 -5.85
N SER A 17 -6.09 -3.70 -6.33
CA SER A 17 -5.24 -4.66 -5.65
C SER A 17 -3.78 -4.22 -5.63
N TRP A 18 -3.29 -3.60 -6.72
CA TRP A 18 -1.93 -3.09 -6.82
C TRP A 18 -1.72 -1.94 -5.84
N VAL A 19 -2.66 -0.99 -5.81
CA VAL A 19 -2.62 0.14 -4.87
C VAL A 19 -2.66 -0.34 -3.42
N ALA A 20 -3.54 -1.28 -3.10
CA ALA A 20 -3.63 -1.83 -1.75
C ALA A 20 -2.31 -2.47 -1.32
N GLN A 21 -1.67 -3.27 -2.19
CA GLN A 21 -0.35 -3.84 -1.93
C GLN A 21 0.72 -2.76 -1.76
N ARG A 22 0.71 -1.70 -2.58
CA ARG A 22 1.67 -0.60 -2.50
C ARG A 22 1.57 0.16 -1.19
N LEU A 23 0.36 0.27 -0.64
CA LEU A 23 0.09 0.89 0.65
C LEU A 23 0.24 -0.07 1.85
N GLY A 24 0.58 -1.35 1.61
CA GLY A 24 0.67 -2.37 2.67
C GLY A 24 -0.67 -2.75 3.28
N LEU A 25 -1.78 -2.52 2.57
CA LEU A 25 -3.14 -2.79 3.02
C LEU A 25 -3.74 -3.99 2.28
N SER A 26 -4.72 -4.65 2.90
CA SER A 26 -5.60 -5.57 2.17
C SER A 26 -6.55 -4.78 1.27
N LYS A 27 -7.03 -5.42 0.18
CA LYS A 27 -7.97 -4.80 -0.76
C LYS A 27 -9.23 -4.25 -0.06
N ASP A 28 -9.77 -5.00 0.90
CA ASP A 28 -10.95 -4.58 1.67
C ASP A 28 -10.64 -3.36 2.55
N GLN A 29 -9.49 -3.35 3.23
CA GLN A 29 -9.06 -2.20 4.03
C GLN A 29 -8.86 -0.95 3.18
N PHE A 30 -8.24 -1.09 1.99
CA PHE A 30 -8.08 0.02 1.07
C PHE A 30 -9.44 0.58 0.63
N LEU A 31 -10.41 -0.27 0.29
CA LEU A 31 -11.74 0.19 -0.12
C LEU A 31 -12.48 0.93 1.01
N ARG A 32 -12.34 0.48 2.27
CA ARG A 32 -12.92 1.17 3.42
C ARG A 32 -12.27 2.53 3.68
N LYS A 33 -10.93 2.60 3.55
CA LYS A 33 -10.16 3.83 3.79
C LYS A 33 -10.12 4.76 2.58
N ARG A 34 -10.60 4.31 1.41
CA ARG A 34 -10.53 5.06 0.14
C ARG A 34 -11.10 6.47 0.29
N ASP A 35 -12.26 6.60 0.91
CA ASP A 35 -12.93 7.89 1.08
C ASP A 35 -12.05 8.87 1.89
N THR A 36 -11.49 8.39 3.00
CA THR A 36 -10.54 9.15 3.82
C THR A 36 -9.28 9.52 3.04
N LEU A 37 -8.70 8.57 2.30
CA LEU A 37 -7.51 8.78 1.48
C LEU A 37 -7.75 9.84 0.41
N GLU A 38 -8.88 9.76 -0.32
CA GLU A 38 -9.26 10.76 -1.32
C GLU A 38 -9.44 12.16 -0.69
N GLY A 39 -9.94 12.23 0.56
CA GLY A 39 -9.98 13.46 1.35
C GLY A 39 -8.61 14.03 1.74
N GLU A 40 -7.62 13.16 1.95
CA GLU A 40 -6.21 13.53 2.18
C GLU A 40 -5.44 13.87 0.89
N GLY A 41 -6.12 13.86 -0.27
CA GLY A 41 -5.52 14.16 -1.56
C GLY A 41 -4.96 12.94 -2.31
N PHE A 42 -5.37 11.73 -1.94
CA PHE A 42 -5.06 10.52 -2.71
C PHE A 42 -5.66 10.61 -4.13
N PRO A 43 -4.94 10.17 -5.18
CA PRO A 43 -5.41 10.28 -6.56
C PRO A 43 -6.72 9.51 -6.77
N LYS A 44 -7.66 10.15 -7.46
CA LYS A 44 -8.94 9.53 -7.82
C LYS A 44 -8.74 8.47 -8.89
N LYS A 45 -9.61 7.46 -8.86
CA LYS A 45 -9.68 6.42 -9.88
C LYS A 45 -10.09 7.02 -11.21
N ASP A 46 -9.37 6.65 -12.27
CA ASP A 46 -9.67 7.10 -13.61
C ASP A 46 -11.07 6.60 -14.04
N PRO A 47 -11.95 7.49 -14.52
CA PRO A 47 -13.34 7.14 -14.80
C PRO A 47 -13.48 6.19 -16.01
N LEU A 48 -12.51 6.19 -16.92
CA LEU A 48 -12.54 5.43 -18.18
C LEU A 48 -12.00 4.00 -17.99
N THR A 49 -10.78 3.89 -17.47
CA THR A 49 -10.05 2.64 -17.27
C THR A 49 -10.39 1.97 -15.95
N LYS A 50 -11.02 2.71 -15.03
CA LYS A 50 -11.31 2.26 -13.66
C LYS A 50 -10.03 1.84 -12.90
N ASN A 51 -8.88 2.38 -13.27
CA ASN A 51 -7.59 2.12 -12.62
C ASN A 51 -6.99 3.39 -12.02
N TYR A 52 -5.91 3.24 -11.27
CA TYR A 52 -5.11 4.37 -10.76
C TYR A 52 -3.86 4.53 -11.60
N HIS A 53 -3.39 5.76 -11.78
CA HIS A 53 -2.07 6.02 -12.34
C HIS A 53 -1.00 5.66 -11.30
N LYS A 54 -0.07 4.77 -11.66
CA LYS A 54 0.97 4.34 -10.72
C LYS A 54 1.86 5.52 -10.29
N ALA A 55 2.20 6.39 -11.25
CA ALA A 55 3.00 7.59 -11.00
C ALA A 55 2.36 8.52 -9.97
N ASP A 56 1.05 8.74 -10.02
CA ASP A 56 0.35 9.60 -9.06
C ASP A 56 0.30 8.96 -7.67
N VAL A 57 0.11 7.65 -7.59
CA VAL A 57 0.13 6.91 -6.32
C VAL A 57 1.52 6.98 -5.67
N ASP A 58 2.59 6.76 -6.45
CA ASP A 58 3.95 6.87 -5.95
C ASP A 58 4.31 8.30 -5.55
N ALA A 59 3.88 9.31 -6.32
CA ALA A 59 4.06 10.73 -5.97
C ALA A 59 3.34 11.08 -4.67
N TRP A 60 2.12 10.58 -4.45
CA TRP A 60 1.39 10.78 -3.20
C TRP A 60 2.08 10.11 -2.00
N ILE A 61 2.62 8.89 -2.18
CA ILE A 61 3.41 8.20 -1.14
C ILE A 61 4.69 8.99 -0.81
N ASP A 62 5.41 9.47 -1.83
CA ASP A 62 6.63 10.28 -1.63
C ASP A 62 6.32 11.60 -0.91
N HIS A 63 5.23 12.26 -1.28
CA HIS A 63 4.76 13.47 -0.62
C HIS A 63 4.44 13.24 0.86
N ARG A 64 3.80 12.09 1.21
CA ARG A 64 3.56 11.71 2.62
C ARG A 64 4.84 11.40 3.38
N ARG A 65 5.87 10.85 2.72
CA ARG A 65 7.17 10.57 3.33
C ARG A 65 7.94 11.84 3.73
N ARG A 66 7.64 12.99 3.12
CA ARG A 66 8.22 14.30 3.46
C ARG A 66 7.59 15.00 4.66
N ILE A 67 6.45 14.53 5.14
CA ILE A 67 5.91 14.96 6.44
C ILE A 67 6.53 14.02 7.47
N PRO A 68 7.40 14.48 8.38
CA PRO A 68 8.01 13.63 9.39
C PRO A 68 6.90 12.91 10.17
N ASP A 69 7.03 11.58 10.23
CA ASP A 69 6.06 10.65 10.81
C ASP A 69 5.62 11.13 12.21
N ALA A 70 4.41 11.69 12.29
CA ALA A 70 3.73 11.81 13.56
C ALA A 70 3.39 10.37 13.96
N LYS A 71 4.28 9.76 14.75
CA LYS A 71 4.17 8.41 15.32
C LYS A 71 2.71 8.01 15.55
N THR A 72 2.13 7.28 14.62
CA THR A 72 0.90 6.53 14.87
C THR A 72 1.18 5.07 14.59
N VAL A 73 1.56 4.44 15.70
CA VAL A 73 1.64 3.01 15.96
C VAL A 73 0.47 2.29 15.29
N ALA A 74 0.74 1.58 14.20
CA ALA A 74 -0.18 0.61 13.63
C ALA A 74 0.55 -0.72 13.43
N VAL A 75 0.68 -1.44 14.54
CA VAL A 75 0.69 -2.91 14.68
C VAL A 75 1.33 -3.68 13.52
N SER A 76 2.67 -3.76 13.53
CA SER A 76 3.38 -4.86 12.88
C SER A 76 3.54 -5.97 13.91
N ASN A 77 2.68 -6.98 13.81
CA ASN A 77 2.83 -8.26 14.48
C ASN A 77 4.04 -8.97 13.87
N LEU A 78 5.24 -8.56 14.29
CA LEU A 78 6.50 -9.24 13.99
C LEU A 78 6.64 -10.40 14.97
N THR A 79 6.22 -11.58 14.53
CA THR A 79 6.70 -12.86 15.05
C THR A 79 8.22 -12.90 14.83
N SER A 80 8.98 -12.37 15.79
CA SER A 80 10.42 -12.56 15.89
C SER A 80 10.70 -13.61 16.93
N ARG A 81 10.98 -14.82 16.42
CA ARG A 81 11.90 -15.84 16.92
C ARG A 81 12.42 -15.64 18.35
N THR A 82 12.08 -16.58 19.22
CA THR A 82 12.94 -16.92 20.37
C THR A 82 13.50 -18.33 20.18
N GLU A 83 14.62 -18.43 19.48
CA GLU A 83 15.51 -19.58 19.58
C GLU A 83 16.32 -19.38 20.86
N VAL A 84 15.93 -20.03 21.97
CA VAL A 84 16.78 -20.12 23.17
C VAL A 84 17.55 -21.45 23.13
N ASN A 85 18.76 -21.44 22.59
CA ASN A 85 19.75 -22.47 22.91
C ASN A 85 20.51 -22.03 24.15
N LEU A 86 20.25 -22.70 25.28
CA LEU A 86 21.01 -22.56 26.53
C LEU A 86 21.92 -23.78 26.68
N ASP A 87 22.99 -23.82 25.90
CA ASP A 87 24.17 -24.64 26.20
C ASP A 87 25.30 -23.69 26.60
N ALA A 88 25.58 -23.63 27.91
CA ALA A 88 26.89 -23.37 28.53
C ALA A 88 26.75 -22.94 30.01
N VAL A 89 26.90 -23.86 30.96
CA VAL A 89 28.14 -24.04 31.78
C VAL A 89 28.03 -25.27 32.66
#